data_AF-A0A1X1N4Z9-F1
#
_entry.id   AF-A0A1X1N4Z9-F1
#
_cell.length_a   1.000
_cell.length_b   1.000
_cell.length_c   1.000
_cell.angle_alpha   90.00
_cell.angle_beta   90.00
_cell.angle_gamma   90.00
#
_symmetry.space_group_name_H-M   'P 1'
#
loop_
_entity.id
_entity.type
_entity.pdbx_description
1 polymer ?
#
loop_
_entity_poly.entity_id
_entity_poly.type
_entity_poly.pdbx_seq_one_letter_code
_entity_poly.pdbx_strand_id
1 'polypeptide(L)'
;MKNTPIPEPADIAEGVIAYMASMGYKQTHYVDDVTTVTPNPKQAEESAIEAGIPLLVRTGVRYTDSEAVRVTITTMPTGRNVLRYELGTGVPNA
;
A
#
# COMPACT_ATOMS: atom_id res chain seq x y z
N MET A 1 -12.72 -13.68 -3.60
CA MET A 1 -12.54 -13.35 -5.03
C MET A 1 -11.74 -14.47 -5.67
N LYS A 2 -12.38 -15.33 -6.49
CA LYS A 2 -11.69 -16.34 -7.30
C LYS A 2 -11.74 -15.87 -8.76
N ASN A 3 -10.69 -16.15 -9.54
CA ASN A 3 -10.57 -15.76 -10.96
C ASN A 3 -10.37 -14.24 -11.21
N THR A 4 -9.66 -13.56 -10.32
CA THR A 4 -9.17 -12.18 -10.53
C THR A 4 -7.65 -12.20 -10.64
N PRO A 5 -7.00 -11.21 -11.29
CA PRO A 5 -5.55 -11.07 -11.31
C PRO A 5 -4.94 -10.57 -9.98
N ILE A 6 -5.77 -10.14 -9.01
CA ILE A 6 -5.35 -9.60 -7.71
C ILE A 6 -4.37 -10.49 -6.90
N PRO A 7 -4.51 -11.82 -6.81
CA PRO A 7 -3.58 -12.66 -6.05
C PRO A 7 -2.27 -12.92 -6.80
N GLU A 8 -2.18 -12.57 -8.07
CA GLU A 8 -0.97 -12.77 -8.87
C GLU A 8 0.05 -11.66 -8.59
N PRO A 9 1.35 -11.96 -8.60
CA PRO A 9 2.40 -10.97 -8.34
C PRO A 9 2.59 -9.97 -9.49
N ALA A 10 1.97 -10.22 -10.66
CA ALA A 10 2.08 -9.35 -11.81
C ALA A 10 1.25 -8.08 -11.64
N ASP A 11 1.71 -6.99 -12.25
CA ASP A 11 0.98 -5.73 -12.24
C ASP A 11 -0.37 -5.84 -12.96
N ILE A 12 -1.38 -5.20 -12.37
CA ILE A 12 -2.66 -4.94 -13.03
C ILE A 12 -2.51 -3.64 -13.82
N ALA A 13 -2.66 -3.69 -15.15
CA ALA A 13 -2.32 -2.60 -16.06
C ALA A 13 -3.05 -1.28 -15.75
N GLU A 14 -4.34 -1.35 -15.44
CA GLU A 14 -5.16 -0.19 -15.04
C GLU A 14 -4.96 0.22 -13.57
N GLY A 15 -4.20 -0.55 -12.80
CA GLY A 15 -4.05 -0.41 -11.37
C GLY A 15 -5.19 -1.04 -10.59
N VAL A 16 -4.86 -1.64 -9.44
CA VAL A 16 -5.80 -2.38 -8.59
C VAL A 16 -7.00 -1.54 -8.12
N ILE A 17 -6.86 -0.22 -7.97
CA ILE A 17 -7.97 0.66 -7.57
C ILE A 17 -9.02 0.74 -8.69
N ALA A 18 -8.60 1.04 -9.92
CA ALA A 18 -9.50 1.14 -11.06
C ALA A 18 -10.13 -0.22 -11.38
N TYR A 19 -9.34 -1.30 -11.31
CA TYR A 19 -9.83 -2.67 -11.49
C TYR A 19 -10.89 -3.05 -10.45
N MET A 20 -10.68 -2.75 -9.17
CA MET A 20 -11.70 -3.02 -8.15
C MET A 20 -12.97 -2.17 -8.35
N ALA A 21 -12.83 -0.92 -8.78
CA ALA A 21 -13.97 -0.06 -9.07
C ALA A 21 -14.81 -0.57 -10.25
N SER A 22 -14.18 -1.12 -11.31
CA SER A 22 -14.90 -1.71 -12.44
C SER A 22 -15.70 -2.96 -12.06
N MET A 23 -15.32 -3.63 -10.98
CA MET A 23 -16.06 -4.75 -10.38
C MET A 23 -17.11 -4.31 -9.33
N GLY A 24 -17.34 -3.01 -9.15
CA GLY A 24 -18.31 -2.46 -8.20
C GLY A 24 -17.77 -2.12 -6.81
N TYR A 25 -16.47 -2.33 -6.55
CA TYR A 25 -15.84 -2.03 -5.25
C TYR A 25 -15.15 -0.66 -5.27
N LYS A 26 -15.96 0.41 -5.41
CA LYS A 26 -15.46 1.78 -5.41
C LYS A 26 -14.96 2.16 -4.01
N GLN A 27 -13.65 2.39 -3.89
CA GLN A 27 -13.01 2.78 -2.63
C GLN A 27 -13.30 4.27 -2.35
N THR A 28 -13.89 4.60 -1.20
CA THR A 28 -14.34 5.96 -0.85
C THR A 28 -13.53 6.59 0.27
N HIS A 29 -12.95 5.79 1.15
CA HIS A 29 -12.03 6.26 2.18
C HIS A 29 -11.01 5.19 2.55
N TYR A 30 -10.02 5.59 3.36
CA TYR A 30 -8.94 4.73 3.79
C TYR A 30 -8.44 5.07 5.19
N VAL A 31 -7.85 4.07 5.83
CA VAL A 31 -7.11 4.20 7.08
C VAL A 31 -5.74 3.59 6.85
N ASP A 32 -4.68 4.30 7.21
CA ASP A 32 -3.31 3.82 7.12
C ASP A 32 -2.68 3.79 8.51
N ASP A 33 -2.28 2.60 8.96
CA ASP A 33 -1.37 2.47 10.10
C ASP A 33 0.07 2.52 9.58
N VAL A 34 0.90 3.38 10.16
CA VAL A 34 2.30 3.55 9.78
C VAL A 34 3.18 3.23 10.97
N THR A 35 4.00 2.19 10.82
CA THR A 35 4.91 1.70 11.87
C THR A 35 6.32 1.51 11.31
N THR A 36 7.26 1.15 12.17
CA THR A 36 8.63 0.81 11.79
C THR A 36 9.01 -0.54 12.38
N VAL A 37 9.75 -1.34 11.61
CA VAL A 37 10.28 -2.63 12.09
C VAL A 37 11.76 -2.76 11.74
N THR A 38 12.51 -3.45 12.60
CA THR A 38 13.84 -3.94 12.24
C THR A 38 13.67 -5.17 11.36
N PRO A 39 14.20 -5.18 10.11
CA PRO A 39 14.05 -6.34 9.23
C PRO A 39 14.83 -7.54 9.76
N ASN A 40 14.28 -8.74 9.58
CA ASN A 40 15.07 -9.97 9.68
C ASN A 40 16.00 -10.11 8.44
N PRO A 41 16.98 -11.04 8.43
CA PRO A 41 17.93 -11.17 7.33
C PRO A 41 17.27 -11.36 5.96
N LYS A 42 16.20 -12.17 5.88
CA LYS A 42 15.46 -12.40 4.64
C LYS A 42 14.78 -11.12 4.13
N GLN A 43 14.14 -10.36 5.02
CA GLN A 43 13.51 -9.08 4.65
C GLN A 43 14.53 -8.03 4.20
N ALA A 44 15.73 -8.01 4.80
CA ALA A 44 16.81 -7.13 4.40
C ALA A 44 17.33 -7.48 2.99
N GLU A 45 17.48 -8.78 2.71
CA GLU A 45 17.84 -9.29 1.38
C GLU A 45 16.77 -8.97 0.33
N GLU A 46 15.50 -9.30 0.58
CA GLU A 46 14.37 -9.01 -0.31
C GLU A 46 14.21 -7.51 -0.57
N SER A 47 14.56 -6.67 0.41
CA SER A 47 14.51 -5.22 0.29
C SER A 47 15.80 -4.60 -0.26
N ALA A 48 16.83 -5.40 -0.56
CA ALA A 48 18.15 -4.94 -0.99
C ALA A 48 18.71 -3.80 -0.13
N ILE A 49 18.81 -4.05 1.18
CA ILE A 49 19.34 -3.13 2.18
C ILE A 49 20.35 -3.77 3.10
N GLU A 50 21.24 -2.94 3.64
CA GLU A 50 22.17 -3.34 4.68
C GLU A 50 21.44 -3.66 5.99
N ALA A 51 22.06 -4.52 6.80
CA ALA A 51 21.58 -4.83 8.13
C ALA A 51 21.49 -3.56 8.99
N GLY A 52 20.40 -3.44 9.74
CA GLY A 52 20.18 -2.30 10.65
C GLY A 52 19.43 -1.12 10.03
N ILE A 53 19.15 -1.10 8.72
CA ILE A 53 18.23 -0.13 8.12
C ILE A 53 16.78 -0.54 8.42
N PRO A 54 16.00 0.24 9.19
CA PRO A 54 14.61 -0.11 9.47
C PRO A 54 13.73 -0.06 8.22
N LEU A 55 12.66 -0.85 8.23
CA LEU A 55 11.59 -0.75 7.25
C LEU A 55 10.44 0.08 7.84
N LEU A 56 9.97 1.06 7.07
CA LEU A 56 8.67 1.68 7.30
C LEU A 56 7.60 0.71 6.77
N VAL A 57 6.63 0.37 7.61
CA VAL A 57 5.52 -0.53 7.27
C VAL A 57 4.24 0.28 7.28
N ARG A 58 3.60 0.36 6.11
CA ARG A 58 2.28 0.96 5.97
C ARG A 58 1.23 -0.12 5.75
N THR A 59 0.31 -0.26 6.69
CA THR A 59 -0.88 -1.11 6.56
C THR A 59 -2.07 -0.23 6.20
N GLY A 60 -2.43 -0.25 4.93
CA GLY A 60 -3.55 0.52 4.41
C GLY A 60 -4.80 -0.33 4.26
N VAL A 61 -5.87 0.02 5.00
CA VAL A 61 -7.20 -0.53 4.80
C VAL A 61 -7.99 0.42 3.89
N ARG A 62 -8.72 -0.15 2.93
CA ARG A 62 -9.55 0.57 1.97
C ARG A 62 -10.98 0.13 2.11
N TYR A 63 -11.87 1.11 2.09
CA TYR A 63 -13.28 0.92 2.35
C TYR A 63 -14.11 1.40 1.17
N THR A 64 -15.22 0.72 0.90
CA THR A 64 -16.39 1.34 0.25
C THR A 64 -17.16 2.14 1.31
N ASP A 65 -18.33 2.66 0.94
CA ASP A 65 -19.22 3.30 1.92
C ASP A 65 -19.80 2.31 2.95
N SER A 66 -19.75 1.01 2.66
CA SER A 66 -20.40 -0.02 3.49
C SER A 66 -19.41 -0.92 4.23
N GLU A 67 -18.21 -1.18 3.69
CA GLU A 67 -17.32 -2.21 4.23
C GLU A 67 -15.85 -2.03 3.82
N ALA A 68 -14.96 -2.74 4.53
CA ALA A 68 -13.56 -2.87 4.12
C ALA A 68 -13.46 -3.84 2.93
N VAL A 69 -12.79 -3.41 1.86
CA VAL A 69 -12.67 -4.19 0.61
C VAL A 69 -11.25 -4.62 0.29
N ARG A 70 -10.23 -3.95 0.86
CA ARG A 70 -8.83 -4.28 0.59
C ARG A 70 -7.93 -3.89 1.75
N VAL A 71 -6.95 -4.74 2.03
CA VAL A 71 -5.79 -4.44 2.86
C VAL A 71 -4.55 -4.47 1.98
N THR A 72 -3.67 -3.49 2.13
CA THR A 72 -2.35 -3.46 1.48
C THR A 72 -1.30 -3.19 2.53
N ILE A 73 -0.31 -4.08 2.61
CA ILE A 73 0.86 -3.90 3.46
C ILE A 73 2.03 -3.55 2.54
N THR A 74 2.62 -2.38 2.74
CA THR A 74 3.77 -1.91 1.98
C THR A 74 4.95 -1.74 2.92
N THR A 75 6.05 -2.43 2.65
CA THR A 75 7.32 -2.28 3.37
C THR A 75 8.29 -1.45 2.53
N MET A 76 8.84 -0.40 3.13
CA MET A 76 9.73 0.55 2.45
C MET A 76 10.98 0.79 3.29
N PRO A 77 12.20 0.64 2.72
CA PRO A 77 13.40 1.00 3.45
C PRO A 77 13.49 2.48 3.80
N THR A 78 13.70 2.78 5.08
CA THR A 78 13.78 4.17 5.58
C THR A 78 14.98 4.95 5.04
N GLY A 79 16.05 4.27 4.61
CA GLY A 79 17.24 4.92 4.05
C GLY A 79 17.01 5.57 2.67
N ARG A 80 15.94 5.23 1.95
CA ARG A 80 15.65 5.78 0.61
C ARG A 80 14.18 6.09 0.34
N ASN A 81 13.31 5.94 1.34
CA ASN A 81 11.89 6.25 1.23
C ASN A 81 11.46 7.17 2.38
N VAL A 82 10.60 8.13 2.06
CA VAL A 82 10.00 9.05 3.02
C VAL A 82 8.49 9.02 2.83
N LEU A 83 7.74 8.78 3.89
CA LEU A 83 6.32 9.03 3.88
C LEU A 83 6.09 10.53 4.03
N ARG A 84 5.66 11.19 2.95
CA ARG A 84 5.27 12.59 2.95
C ARG A 84 3.76 12.68 2.72
N TYR A 85 3.11 13.53 3.49
CA TYR A 85 1.70 13.86 3.29
C TYR A 85 1.50 15.36 3.55
N GLU A 86 0.45 15.90 2.93
CA GLU A 86 -0.08 17.23 3.17
C GLU A 86 -1.52 17.06 3.65
N LEU A 87 -1.92 17.81 4.68
CA LEU A 87 -3.30 17.85 5.16
C LEU A 87 -3.85 19.24 4.88
N GLY A 88 -4.96 19.36 4.15
CA GLY A 88 -5.59 20.65 3.84
C GLY A 88 -6.10 20.76 2.41
N THR A 89 -6.57 21.96 2.03
CA THR A 89 -7.13 22.28 0.71
C THR A 89 -6.05 22.57 -0.33
N GLY A 90 -5.01 21.74 -0.40
CA GLY A 90 -4.14 21.74 -1.57
C GLY A 90 -5.00 21.56 -2.80
N VAL A 91 -4.93 22.49 -3.76
CA VAL A 91 -5.64 22.39 -5.03
C VAL A 91 -5.37 21.00 -5.60
N PRO A 92 -6.40 20.24 -6.03
CA PRO A 92 -6.16 18.93 -6.62
C PRO A 92 -5.16 19.07 -7.75
N ASN A 93 -4.13 18.20 -7.78
CA ASN A 93 -3.25 18.11 -8.95
C ASN A 93 -4.15 17.90 -10.18
N ALA A 94 -4.16 18.91 -11.05
CA ALA A 94 -4.88 18.91 -12.32
C ALA A 94 -4.30 17.88 -13.29
#